data_AF-A0A916HM66-F1
#
_entry.id   AF-A0A916HM66-F1
#
_cell.length_a   1.000
_cell.length_b   1.000
_cell.length_c   1.000
_cell.angle_alpha   90.00
_cell.angle_beta   90.00
_cell.angle_gamma   90.00
#
_symmetry.space_group_name_H-M   'P 1'
#
loop_
_entity.id
_entity.type
_entity.pdbx_description
1 polymer ?
#
loop_
_entity_poly.entity_id
_entity_poly.type
_entity_poly.pdbx_seq_one_letter_code
_entity_poly.pdbx_strand_id
1 'polypeptide(L)'
;MALRRCPEGHTFDPTKSETCPVCGAALPAPAAARVDADAAMASSSPAAGADPKPDASPLQEDAGKLLRASAETAAKASQVGVALAGKAARMSWSGAARGARWLAGVEWGRHFVSLAAGLRRIFAWLGWKATLGGAALVLVAAGAWWWWGASATPRIVALEFPGRMNLGEVASGYIEYRQAQGGVRKVFLKVLHLGGRALELSPPSDGLAQGMLPLRLKASEPGINKYEIRLMDQQGRMSETAVLTVQVEGRRSSGAEASRGDAPSYGGATEGARPASGSGGRSEWRSRGIDLSEVGAKP
;
A
#
# COMPACT_ATOMS: atom_id res chain seq x y z
N MET A 1 -17.98 -12.27 -14.89
CA MET A 1 -17.24 -13.51 -14.55
C MET A 1 -17.50 -13.82 -13.08
N ALA A 2 -17.87 -15.05 -12.73
CA ALA A 2 -18.27 -15.41 -11.37
C ALA A 2 -17.04 -15.85 -10.54
N LEU A 3 -16.77 -15.14 -9.44
CA LEU A 3 -15.75 -15.53 -8.47
C LEU A 3 -16.22 -16.78 -7.69
N ARG A 4 -15.30 -17.71 -7.41
CA ARG A 4 -15.56 -18.89 -6.56
C ARG A 4 -14.89 -18.76 -5.21
N ARG A 5 -15.46 -19.38 -4.19
CA ARG A 5 -14.83 -19.54 -2.86
C ARG A 5 -14.30 -20.96 -2.70
N CYS A 6 -13.07 -21.10 -2.19
CA CYS A 6 -12.53 -22.39 -1.79
C CYS A 6 -13.15 -22.86 -0.45
N PRO A 7 -12.94 -24.13 -0.04
CA PRO A 7 -13.44 -24.65 1.24
C PRO A 7 -12.95 -23.85 2.46
N GLU A 8 -11.75 -23.27 2.37
CA GLU A 8 -11.15 -22.42 3.42
C GLU A 8 -11.64 -20.96 3.36
N GLY A 9 -12.59 -20.63 2.48
CA GLY A 9 -13.23 -19.31 2.42
C GLY A 9 -12.53 -18.25 1.56
N HIS A 10 -11.39 -18.55 0.93
CA HIS A 10 -10.72 -17.62 0.02
C HIS A 10 -11.49 -17.47 -1.29
N THR A 11 -11.68 -16.23 -1.74
CA THR A 11 -12.34 -15.91 -3.01
C THR A 11 -11.30 -15.80 -4.12
N PHE A 12 -11.48 -16.50 -5.24
CA PHE A 12 -10.55 -16.46 -6.37
C PHE A 12 -11.24 -16.70 -7.71
N ASP A 13 -10.51 -16.43 -8.79
CA ASP A 13 -10.96 -16.60 -10.17
C ASP A 13 -10.57 -18.00 -10.69
N PRO A 14 -11.54 -18.91 -10.90
CA PRO A 14 -11.25 -20.27 -11.35
C PRO A 14 -10.75 -20.33 -12.80
N THR A 15 -10.87 -19.26 -13.59
CA THR A 15 -10.34 -19.23 -14.96
C THR A 15 -8.82 -19.08 -15.02
N LYS A 16 -8.20 -18.62 -13.92
CA LYS A 16 -6.75 -18.41 -13.83
C LYS A 16 -6.03 -19.52 -13.08
N SER A 17 -6.74 -20.32 -12.30
CA SER A 17 -6.17 -21.40 -11.50
C SER A 17 -7.24 -22.41 -11.10
N GLU A 18 -6.97 -23.70 -11.29
CA GLU A 18 -7.86 -24.80 -10.86
C GLU A 18 -7.81 -25.03 -9.34
N THR A 19 -6.71 -24.64 -8.70
CA THR A 19 -6.50 -24.71 -7.25
C THR A 19 -6.50 -23.33 -6.60
N CYS A 20 -6.90 -23.22 -5.34
CA CYS A 20 -6.85 -21.95 -4.63
C CYS A 20 -5.39 -21.46 -4.50
N PRO A 21 -5.03 -20.26 -4.99
CA PRO A 21 -3.65 -19.76 -4.93
C PRO A 21 -3.18 -19.41 -3.51
N VAL A 22 -4.10 -19.30 -2.55
CA VAL A 22 -3.78 -18.94 -1.16
C VAL A 22 -3.45 -20.17 -0.32
N CYS A 23 -4.23 -21.25 -0.45
CA CYS A 23 -4.09 -22.45 0.40
C CYS A 23 -3.86 -23.76 -0.35
N GLY A 24 -3.85 -23.77 -1.68
CA GLY A 24 -3.63 -24.97 -2.49
C GLY A 24 -4.82 -25.93 -2.55
N ALA A 25 -5.93 -25.64 -1.87
CA ALA A 25 -7.12 -26.50 -1.90
C ALA A 25 -7.68 -26.61 -3.33
N ALA A 26 -7.88 -27.84 -3.80
CA ALA A 26 -8.56 -28.12 -5.06
C ALA A 26 -10.04 -27.76 -4.96
N LEU A 27 -10.62 -27.23 -6.03
CA LEU A 27 -12.06 -27.04 -6.09
C LEU A 27 -12.75 -28.41 -6.13
N PRO A 28 -13.84 -28.61 -5.36
CA PRO A 28 -14.68 -29.77 -5.58
C PRO A 28 -15.15 -29.72 -7.03
N ALA A 29 -14.98 -30.84 -7.75
CA ALA A 29 -15.42 -30.97 -9.13
C ALA A 29 -16.86 -30.45 -9.22
N PRO A 30 -17.18 -29.58 -10.19
CA PRO A 30 -18.55 -29.11 -10.34
C PRO A 30 -19.42 -30.35 -10.39
N ALA A 31 -20.36 -30.47 -9.45
CA ALA A 31 -21.29 -31.58 -9.42
C ALA A 31 -21.90 -31.64 -10.82
N ALA A 32 -21.48 -32.64 -11.60
CA ALA A 32 -21.92 -32.77 -12.98
C ALA A 32 -23.44 -32.74 -12.88
N ALA A 33 -24.03 -31.71 -13.49
CA ALA A 33 -25.47 -31.60 -13.58
C ALA A 33 -25.91 -32.97 -14.13
N ARG A 34 -26.59 -33.75 -13.29
CA ARG A 34 -27.35 -34.90 -13.76
C ARG A 34 -28.44 -34.27 -14.60
N VAL A 35 -28.13 -34.10 -15.88
CA VAL A 35 -29.09 -33.67 -16.88
C VAL A 35 -30.01 -34.87 -17.03
N ASP A 36 -31.22 -34.74 -16.51
CA ASP A 36 -32.32 -35.64 -16.79
C ASP A 36 -32.46 -35.74 -18.32
N ALA A 37 -32.36 -36.97 -18.84
CA ALA A 37 -32.22 -37.28 -20.25
C ALA A 37 -33.51 -37.09 -21.09
N ASP A 38 -34.55 -36.46 -20.55
CA ASP A 38 -35.88 -36.41 -21.17
C ASP A 38 -36.22 -35.09 -21.89
N ALA A 39 -35.33 -34.09 -21.91
CA ALA A 39 -35.63 -32.78 -22.51
C ALA A 39 -34.97 -32.52 -23.89
N ALA A 40 -34.30 -33.50 -24.50
CA ALA A 40 -33.54 -33.32 -25.75
C ALA A 40 -34.26 -33.88 -26.98
N MET A 41 -35.47 -33.38 -27.26
CA MET A 41 -36.11 -33.50 -28.58
C MET A 41 -36.76 -32.17 -28.97
N ALA A 42 -35.94 -31.13 -29.17
CA ALA A 42 -36.31 -30.02 -30.04
C ALA A 42 -35.09 -29.18 -30.46
N SER A 43 -35.00 -28.97 -31.77
CA SER A 43 -34.25 -27.91 -32.47
C SER A 43 -32.72 -27.98 -32.50
N SER A 44 -32.23 -28.73 -33.48
CA SER A 44 -30.99 -28.48 -34.19
C SER A 44 -31.24 -27.56 -35.41
N SER A 45 -30.45 -26.49 -35.58
CA SER A 45 -29.83 -26.12 -36.88
C SER A 45 -28.91 -24.88 -36.83
N PRO A 46 -27.95 -24.74 -37.77
CA PRO A 46 -26.76 -23.87 -37.66
C PRO A 46 -26.63 -22.78 -38.76
N ALA A 47 -25.81 -21.75 -38.52
CA ALA A 47 -25.11 -20.92 -39.52
C ALA A 47 -24.08 -20.02 -38.78
N ALA A 48 -22.75 -20.12 -38.97
CA ALA A 48 -21.93 -19.76 -40.13
C ALA A 48 -22.05 -18.28 -40.55
N GLY A 49 -21.14 -17.45 -40.03
CA GLY A 49 -20.94 -16.06 -40.46
C GLY A 49 -19.50 -15.63 -40.15
N ALA A 50 -18.72 -15.37 -41.19
CA ALA A 50 -17.31 -14.97 -41.14
C ALA A 50 -17.16 -13.48 -40.82
N ASP A 51 -16.24 -13.14 -39.91
CA ASP A 51 -15.86 -11.77 -39.57
C ASP A 51 -14.93 -11.14 -40.64
N PRO A 52 -15.20 -9.93 -41.12
CA PRO A 52 -14.28 -9.20 -41.98
C PRO A 52 -13.20 -8.46 -41.18
N LYS A 53 -11.97 -8.56 -41.70
CA LYS A 53 -10.77 -7.87 -41.24
C LYS A 53 -10.90 -6.35 -41.47
N PRO A 54 -10.68 -5.48 -40.47
CA PRO A 54 -10.76 -4.04 -40.66
C PRO A 54 -9.50 -3.50 -41.35
N ASP A 55 -9.69 -2.83 -42.48
CA ASP A 55 -8.66 -2.05 -43.17
C ASP A 55 -8.25 -0.83 -42.35
N ALA A 56 -6.93 -0.61 -42.27
CA ALA A 56 -6.32 0.49 -41.53
C ALA A 56 -6.58 1.83 -42.24
N SER A 57 -7.31 2.72 -41.57
CA SER A 57 -7.59 4.07 -42.07
C SER A 57 -6.32 4.94 -42.13
N PRO A 58 -6.15 5.76 -43.20
CA PRO A 58 -4.99 6.65 -43.40
C PRO A 58 -4.85 7.79 -42.37
N LEU A 59 -5.75 7.89 -41.39
CA LEU A 59 -5.67 8.87 -40.28
C LEU A 59 -4.65 8.50 -39.20
N GLN A 60 -4.18 7.25 -39.12
CA GLN A 60 -3.17 6.85 -38.12
C GLN A 60 -1.75 7.27 -38.48
N GLU A 61 -1.42 7.45 -39.76
CA GLU A 61 -0.07 7.87 -40.17
C GLU A 61 0.25 9.32 -39.82
N ASP A 62 -0.74 10.21 -39.86
CA ASP A 62 -0.52 11.64 -39.54
C ASP A 62 -0.44 11.90 -38.03
N ALA A 63 -1.13 11.10 -37.20
CA ALA A 63 -0.98 11.13 -35.75
C ALA A 63 0.44 10.69 -35.32
N GLY A 64 1.01 9.69 -36.00
CA GLY A 64 2.38 9.24 -35.74
C GLY A 64 3.45 10.28 -36.05
N LYS A 65 3.27 11.09 -37.11
CA LYS A 65 4.20 12.17 -37.48
C LYS A 65 4.16 13.34 -36.50
N LEU A 66 2.98 13.72 -36.03
CA LEU A 66 2.83 14.77 -35.00
C LEU A 66 3.43 14.37 -33.66
N LEU A 67 3.31 13.10 -33.26
CA LEU A 67 3.91 12.59 -32.02
C LEU A 67 5.44 12.52 -32.09
N ARG A 68 6.03 12.15 -33.24
CA ARG A 68 7.50 12.17 -33.42
C ARG A 68 8.07 13.59 -33.44
N ALA A 69 7.40 14.54 -34.09
CA ALA A 69 7.81 15.94 -34.09
C ALA A 69 7.75 16.56 -32.68
N SER A 70 6.73 16.20 -31.90
CA SER A 70 6.60 16.62 -30.50
C SER A 70 7.72 16.05 -29.62
N ALA A 71 8.07 14.77 -29.78
CA ALA A 71 9.14 14.12 -29.03
C ALA A 71 10.53 14.71 -29.32
N GLU A 72 10.84 15.04 -30.58
CA GLU A 72 12.11 15.71 -30.92
C GLU A 72 12.20 17.12 -30.33
N THR A 73 11.09 17.84 -30.28
CA THR A 73 11.04 19.20 -29.71
C THR A 73 11.23 19.16 -28.18
N ALA A 74 10.64 18.17 -27.51
CA ALA A 74 10.81 17.94 -26.09
C ALA A 74 12.26 17.52 -25.73
N ALA A 75 12.90 16.69 -26.56
CA ALA A 75 14.30 16.28 -26.37
C ALA A 75 15.29 17.44 -26.54
N LYS A 76 15.05 18.37 -27.48
CA LYS A 76 15.87 19.57 -27.64
C LYS A 76 15.68 20.55 -26.48
N ALA A 77 14.45 20.70 -25.98
CA ALA A 77 14.16 21.56 -24.83
C ALA A 77 14.83 21.06 -23.53
N SER A 78 14.88 19.74 -23.31
CA SER A 78 15.51 19.16 -22.13
C SER A 78 17.03 19.33 -22.12
N GLN A 79 17.70 19.24 -23.27
CA GLN A 79 19.15 19.47 -23.38
C GLN A 79 19.54 20.91 -23.03
N VAL A 80 18.73 21.90 -23.41
CA VAL A 80 18.97 23.32 -23.06
C VAL A 80 18.74 23.55 -21.56
N GLY A 81 17.72 22.90 -20.97
CA GLY A 81 17.45 22.97 -19.52
C GLY A 81 18.59 22.39 -18.67
N VAL A 82 19.17 21.26 -19.07
CA VAL A 82 20.29 20.62 -18.36
C VAL A 82 21.57 21.48 -18.45
N ALA A 83 21.84 22.11 -19.59
CA ALA A 83 22.98 23.00 -19.76
C ALA A 83 22.88 24.27 -18.87
N LEU A 84 21.68 24.81 -18.68
CA LEU A 84 21.43 25.96 -17.81
C LEU A 84 21.47 25.59 -16.33
N ALA A 85 20.91 24.44 -15.94
CA ALA A 85 20.97 23.94 -14.57
C ALA A 85 22.42 23.62 -14.13
N GLY A 86 23.24 23.07 -15.04
CA GLY A 86 24.66 22.84 -14.78
C GLY A 86 25.47 24.13 -14.56
N LYS A 87 25.09 25.24 -15.20
CA LYS A 87 25.71 26.56 -14.97
C LYS A 87 25.27 27.18 -13.64
N ALA A 88 24.00 27.06 -13.26
CA ALA A 88 23.48 27.56 -11.99
C ALA A 88 24.07 26.79 -10.79
N ALA A 89 24.24 25.46 -10.92
CA ALA A 89 24.85 24.64 -9.88
C ALA A 89 26.32 24.97 -9.60
N ARG A 90 27.09 25.42 -10.62
CA ARG A 90 28.49 25.84 -10.44
C ARG A 90 28.65 27.20 -9.74
N MET A 91 27.63 28.05 -9.75
CA MET A 91 27.68 29.34 -9.04
C MET A 91 27.24 29.25 -7.57
N SER A 92 26.66 28.12 -7.13
CA SER A 92 26.06 27.96 -5.79
C SER A 92 26.97 27.28 -4.75
N TRP A 93 28.23 26.94 -5.08
CA TRP A 93 29.08 26.11 -4.21
C TRP A 93 30.14 26.87 -3.39
N SER A 94 30.19 28.20 -3.46
CA SER A 94 31.04 29.00 -2.59
C SER A 94 30.22 29.73 -1.53
N GLY A 95 29.94 29.02 -0.42
CA GLY A 95 29.53 29.64 0.85
C GLY A 95 28.07 29.43 1.23
N ALA A 96 27.87 29.04 2.50
CA ALA A 96 26.60 28.94 3.22
C ALA A 96 25.83 27.60 3.15
N ALA A 97 26.45 26.54 3.67
CA ALA A 97 25.73 25.37 4.17
C ALA A 97 26.03 25.18 5.66
N ARG A 98 25.26 25.87 6.53
CA ARG A 98 24.97 25.41 7.91
C ARG A 98 23.91 26.21 8.71
N GLY A 99 23.26 27.24 8.16
CA GLY A 99 22.35 28.11 8.96
C GLY A 99 20.90 28.28 8.48
N ALA A 100 20.43 27.59 7.43
CA ALA A 100 19.21 28.01 6.73
C ALA A 100 18.02 27.03 6.84
N ARG A 101 17.69 26.57 8.05
CA ARG A 101 16.45 25.79 8.28
C ARG A 101 15.44 26.43 9.23
N TRP A 102 15.72 27.61 9.80
CA TRP A 102 14.87 28.21 10.84
C TRP A 102 14.39 29.65 10.60
N LEU A 103 14.70 30.27 9.46
CA LEU A 103 14.23 31.64 9.12
C LEU A 103 13.37 31.74 7.84
N ALA A 104 12.99 30.62 7.24
CA ALA A 104 12.39 30.60 5.90
C ALA A 104 10.92 31.09 5.80
N GLY A 105 10.26 31.42 6.91
CA GLY A 105 8.84 31.81 6.89
C GLY A 105 8.56 33.30 6.66
N VAL A 106 9.45 34.20 7.09
CA VAL A 106 9.12 35.65 7.18
C VAL A 106 10.07 36.54 6.38
N GLU A 107 11.34 36.14 6.17
CA GLU A 107 12.29 36.94 5.37
C GLU A 107 12.17 36.75 3.85
N TRP A 108 11.55 35.67 3.39
CA TRP A 108 11.36 35.43 1.95
C TRP A 108 10.47 36.50 1.30
N GLY A 109 9.51 37.08 2.03
CA GLY A 109 8.64 38.13 1.51
C GLY A 109 9.40 39.40 1.13
N ARG A 110 10.42 39.80 1.92
CA ARG A 110 11.22 41.01 1.65
C ARG A 110 12.19 40.83 0.49
N HIS A 111 12.78 39.65 0.34
CA HIS A 111 13.65 39.34 -0.80
C HIS A 111 12.86 39.15 -2.10
N PHE A 112 11.62 38.66 -2.04
CA PHE A 112 10.76 38.56 -3.23
C PHE A 112 10.36 39.93 -3.77
N VAL A 113 10.08 40.91 -2.90
CA VAL A 113 9.73 42.27 -3.31
C VAL A 113 10.92 42.99 -3.96
N SER A 114 12.16 42.77 -3.49
CA SER A 114 13.34 43.39 -4.12
C SER A 114 13.72 42.72 -5.45
N LEU A 115 13.55 41.40 -5.58
CA LEU A 115 13.70 40.68 -6.85
C LEU A 115 12.64 41.12 -7.86
N ALA A 116 11.39 41.29 -7.45
CA ALA A 116 10.31 41.80 -8.29
C ALA A 116 10.59 43.24 -8.77
N ALA A 117 11.18 44.09 -7.93
CA ALA A 117 11.58 45.46 -8.30
C ALA A 117 12.76 45.48 -9.29
N GLY A 118 13.74 44.59 -9.12
CA GLY A 118 14.87 44.43 -10.06
C GLY A 118 14.44 43.90 -11.42
N LEU A 119 13.56 42.90 -11.45
CA LEU A 119 13.00 42.33 -12.69
C LEU A 119 12.21 43.37 -13.49
N ARG A 120 11.50 44.29 -12.82
CA ARG A 120 10.70 45.33 -13.48
C ARG A 120 11.55 46.29 -14.33
N ARG A 121 12.78 46.61 -13.93
CA ARG A 121 13.71 47.43 -14.74
C ARG A 121 14.28 46.67 -15.93
N ILE A 122 14.53 45.37 -15.78
CA ILE A 122 15.00 44.51 -16.89
C ILE A 122 13.90 44.35 -17.94
N PHE A 123 12.64 44.14 -17.51
CA PHE A 123 11.49 44.04 -18.41
C PHE A 123 11.15 45.35 -19.13
N ALA A 124 11.39 46.50 -18.51
CA ALA A 124 11.20 47.81 -19.16
C ALA A 124 12.24 48.08 -20.27
N TRP A 125 13.44 47.47 -20.17
CA TRP A 125 14.53 47.66 -21.14
C TRP A 125 14.43 46.73 -22.36
N LEU A 126 13.76 45.58 -22.24
CA LEU A 126 13.72 44.54 -23.28
C LEU A 126 12.57 44.64 -24.30
N GLY A 127 11.71 45.65 -24.18
CA GLY A 127 10.65 45.92 -25.16
C GLY A 127 9.60 44.81 -25.29
N TRP A 128 8.50 45.13 -25.97
CA TRP A 128 7.25 44.33 -26.03
C TRP A 128 7.42 42.86 -26.46
N LYS A 129 8.52 42.46 -27.10
CA LYS A 129 8.75 41.06 -27.50
C LYS A 129 9.06 40.12 -26.32
N ALA A 130 9.41 40.64 -25.14
CA ALA A 130 9.66 39.82 -23.95
C ALA A 130 8.39 39.41 -23.18
N THR A 131 7.22 40.00 -23.45
CA THR A 131 5.99 39.72 -22.69
C THR A 131 5.36 38.38 -23.06
N LEU A 132 5.42 37.97 -24.34
CA LEU A 132 4.90 36.66 -24.79
C LEU A 132 5.80 35.51 -24.34
N GLY A 133 7.13 35.68 -24.36
CA GLY A 133 8.08 34.67 -23.88
C GLY A 133 8.04 34.51 -22.35
N GLY A 134 7.88 35.62 -21.61
CA GLY A 134 7.76 35.60 -20.16
C GLY A 134 6.50 34.87 -19.67
N ALA A 135 5.36 35.09 -20.32
CA ALA A 135 4.10 34.43 -19.97
C ALA A 135 4.17 32.90 -20.14
N ALA A 136 4.78 32.41 -21.22
CA ALA A 136 4.98 30.99 -21.44
C ALA A 136 5.88 30.35 -20.38
N LEU A 137 6.93 31.05 -19.96
CA LEU A 137 7.87 30.55 -18.94
C LEU A 137 7.23 30.51 -17.55
N VAL A 138 6.38 31.49 -17.22
CA VAL A 138 5.58 31.49 -15.99
C VAL A 138 4.54 30.36 -16.00
N LEU A 139 3.89 30.08 -17.13
CA LEU A 139 2.94 28.96 -17.25
C LEU A 139 3.64 27.59 -17.16
N VAL A 140 4.84 27.44 -17.73
CA VAL A 140 5.64 26.20 -17.60
C VAL A 140 6.13 26.03 -16.17
N ALA A 141 6.60 27.10 -15.51
CA ALA A 141 7.00 27.04 -14.11
C ALA A 141 5.82 26.75 -13.18
N ALA A 142 4.64 27.36 -13.42
CA ALA A 142 3.42 27.09 -12.67
C ALA A 142 2.90 25.66 -12.92
N GLY A 143 2.93 25.18 -14.16
CA GLY A 143 2.56 23.80 -14.50
C GLY A 143 3.49 22.77 -13.87
N ALA A 144 4.80 23.01 -13.88
CA ALA A 144 5.78 22.16 -13.21
C ALA A 144 5.60 22.17 -11.68
N TRP A 145 5.27 23.33 -11.10
CA TRP A 145 5.01 23.44 -9.67
C TRP A 145 3.71 22.74 -9.27
N TRP A 146 2.66 22.80 -10.10
CA TRP A 146 1.41 22.07 -9.87
C TRP A 146 1.60 20.56 -9.99
N TRP A 147 2.46 20.10 -10.90
CA TRP A 147 2.82 18.68 -11.03
C TRP A 147 3.63 18.14 -9.84
N TRP A 148 4.43 19.00 -9.18
CA TRP A 148 5.24 18.63 -8.01
C TRP A 148 4.55 18.89 -6.66
N GLY A 149 3.58 19.81 -6.62
CA GLY A 149 3.17 20.51 -5.40
C GLY A 149 2.21 19.78 -4.44
N ALA A 150 1.58 18.68 -4.83
CA ALA A 150 0.63 18.01 -3.95
C ALA A 150 0.69 16.49 -4.06
N SER A 151 1.89 15.95 -4.29
CA SER A 151 2.09 14.53 -4.14
C SER A 151 1.98 14.20 -2.64
N ALA A 152 0.78 13.82 -2.20
CA ALA A 152 0.51 13.48 -0.80
C ALA A 152 1.36 12.27 -0.40
N THR A 153 2.05 12.36 0.73
CA THR A 153 2.72 11.20 1.33
C THR A 153 1.67 10.20 1.80
N PRO A 154 1.92 8.89 1.68
CA PRO A 154 1.00 7.89 2.20
C PRO A 154 0.81 8.11 3.71
N ARG A 155 -0.43 8.03 4.18
CA ARG A 155 -0.78 8.21 5.59
C ARG A 155 -1.42 6.94 6.13
N ILE A 156 -0.94 6.50 7.29
CA ILE A 156 -1.57 5.41 8.05
C ILE A 156 -2.70 6.05 8.87
N VAL A 157 -3.94 5.62 8.64
CA VAL A 157 -5.13 6.19 9.27
C VAL A 157 -5.53 5.40 10.50
N ALA A 158 -5.54 4.08 10.37
CA ALA A 158 -5.89 3.18 11.44
C ALA A 158 -4.96 1.97 11.42
N LEU A 159 -4.70 1.44 12.61
CA LEU A 159 -3.93 0.23 12.78
C LEU A 159 -4.66 -0.67 13.75
N GLU A 160 -5.20 -1.76 13.21
CA GLU A 160 -5.96 -2.72 13.98
C GLU A 160 -5.14 -3.99 14.15
N PHE A 161 -4.69 -4.21 15.37
CA PHE A 161 -3.94 -5.38 15.77
C PHE A 161 -4.35 -5.79 17.19
N PRO A 162 -4.40 -7.09 17.52
CA PRO A 162 -4.64 -7.50 18.88
C PRO A 162 -3.53 -6.95 19.80
N GLY A 163 -3.93 -6.22 20.83
CA GLY A 163 -2.99 -5.65 21.81
C GLY A 163 -2.29 -6.71 22.67
N ARG A 164 -2.77 -7.96 22.65
CA ARG A 164 -2.20 -9.11 23.36
C ARG A 164 -2.08 -10.31 22.45
N MET A 165 -1.00 -11.07 22.57
CA MET A 165 -0.79 -12.33 21.85
C MET A 165 0.03 -13.31 22.66
N ASN A 166 -0.13 -14.61 22.45
CA ASN A 166 0.71 -15.61 23.09
C ASN A 166 2.03 -15.78 22.36
N LEU A 167 3.07 -16.20 23.08
CA LEU A 167 4.35 -16.57 22.48
C LEU A 167 4.18 -17.65 21.40
N GLY A 168 4.68 -17.40 20.20
CA GLY A 168 4.58 -18.29 19.05
C GLY A 168 3.26 -18.21 18.27
N GLU A 169 2.26 -17.47 18.79
CA GLU A 169 1.00 -17.22 18.09
C GLU A 169 1.22 -16.32 16.86
N VAL A 170 0.48 -16.60 15.79
CA VAL A 170 0.43 -15.74 14.60
C VAL A 170 -0.84 -14.92 14.68
N ALA A 171 -0.68 -13.64 14.98
CA ALA A 171 -1.79 -12.69 14.99
C ALA A 171 -1.92 -12.05 13.60
N SER A 172 -3.17 -11.92 13.14
CA SER A 172 -3.53 -11.14 11.96
C SER A 172 -4.19 -9.83 12.36
N GLY A 173 -3.88 -8.77 11.64
CA GLY A 173 -4.54 -7.48 11.73
C GLY A 173 -4.46 -6.75 10.40
N TYR A 174 -4.78 -5.46 10.39
CA TYR A 174 -4.75 -4.65 9.18
C TYR A 174 -4.27 -3.22 9.42
N ILE A 175 -3.74 -2.63 8.36
CA ILE A 175 -3.33 -1.24 8.30
C ILE A 175 -4.25 -0.54 7.31
N GLU A 176 -5.08 0.39 7.78
CA GLU A 176 -5.81 1.30 6.90
C GLU A 176 -4.88 2.43 6.48
N TYR A 177 -4.77 2.65 5.17
CA TYR A 177 -3.96 3.72 4.61
C TYR A 177 -4.76 4.60 3.66
N ARG A 178 -4.35 5.86 3.54
CA ARG A 178 -4.87 6.82 2.56
C ARG A 178 -3.74 7.55 1.86
N GLN A 179 -4.08 8.12 0.71
CA GLN A 179 -3.21 9.02 -0.07
C GLN A 179 -1.90 8.38 -0.56
N ALA A 180 -1.87 7.07 -0.83
CA ALA A 180 -0.72 6.43 -1.46
C ALA A 180 -0.80 6.57 -2.99
N GLN A 181 -0.03 7.46 -3.60
CA GLN A 181 -0.14 7.66 -5.05
C GLN A 181 0.32 6.39 -5.81
N GLY A 182 -0.56 5.78 -6.59
CA GLY A 182 -0.28 4.47 -7.21
C GLY A 182 -0.26 3.30 -6.23
N GLY A 183 -0.72 3.48 -4.99
CA GLY A 183 -0.78 2.43 -3.98
C GLY A 183 0.52 2.18 -3.22
N VAL A 184 0.44 1.28 -2.25
CA VAL A 184 1.56 0.92 -1.37
C VAL A 184 2.41 -0.15 -2.05
N ARG A 185 3.70 0.15 -2.21
CA ARG A 185 4.70 -0.75 -2.81
C ARG A 185 5.35 -1.64 -1.76
N LYS A 186 5.69 -1.09 -0.59
CA LYS A 186 6.36 -1.80 0.50
C LYS A 186 5.84 -1.35 1.86
N VAL A 187 5.81 -2.28 2.81
CA VAL A 187 5.61 -2.01 4.23
C VAL A 187 6.91 -2.32 4.96
N PHE A 188 7.45 -1.33 5.67
CA PHE A 188 8.62 -1.46 6.51
C PHE A 188 8.16 -1.64 7.95
N LEU A 189 8.51 -2.78 8.54
CA LEU A 189 8.23 -3.10 9.93
C LEU A 189 9.55 -3.25 10.68
N LYS A 190 9.83 -2.39 11.66
CA LYS A 190 11.05 -2.44 12.48
C LYS A 190 10.72 -2.69 13.94
N VAL A 191 11.34 -3.70 14.55
CA VAL A 191 11.17 -3.99 15.98
C VAL A 191 12.08 -3.05 16.79
N LEU A 192 11.49 -2.21 17.62
CA LEU A 192 12.23 -1.18 18.37
C LEU A 192 13.10 -1.73 19.49
N HIS A 193 12.66 -2.79 20.17
CA HIS A 193 13.30 -3.25 21.41
C HIS A 193 14.44 -4.24 21.19
N LEU A 194 14.53 -4.84 19.99
CA LEU A 194 15.45 -5.96 19.74
C LEU A 194 16.61 -5.63 18.80
N GLY A 195 16.84 -4.34 18.48
CA GLY A 195 17.77 -3.96 17.43
C GLY A 195 17.49 -4.67 16.10
N GLY A 196 16.22 -5.09 15.92
CA GLY A 196 15.82 -6.07 14.92
C GLY A 196 15.98 -5.55 13.50
N ARG A 197 16.27 -6.46 12.57
CA ARG A 197 16.24 -6.16 11.14
C ARG A 197 14.84 -5.70 10.75
N ALA A 198 14.76 -4.66 9.93
CA ALA A 198 13.49 -4.25 9.33
C ALA A 198 12.99 -5.39 8.44
N LEU A 199 11.77 -5.84 8.70
CA LEU A 199 11.05 -6.77 7.84
C LEU A 199 10.40 -5.96 6.73
N GLU A 200 10.79 -6.25 5.50
CA GLU A 200 10.14 -5.68 4.31
C GLU A 200 9.05 -6.63 3.84
N LEU A 201 7.80 -6.15 3.88
CA LEU A 201 6.66 -6.86 3.33
C LEU A 201 6.27 -6.16 2.02
N SER A 202 6.10 -6.94 0.96
CA SER A 202 5.59 -6.45 -0.32
C SER A 202 4.13 -6.85 -0.44
N PRO A 203 3.18 -5.95 -0.09
CA PRO A 203 1.78 -6.29 -0.18
C PRO A 203 1.33 -6.42 -1.63
N PRO A 204 0.22 -7.14 -1.90
CA PRO A 204 -0.44 -7.05 -3.20
C PRO A 204 -0.91 -5.60 -3.40
N SER A 205 -0.25 -4.87 -4.29
CA SER A 205 -0.64 -3.51 -4.60
C SER A 205 -1.67 -3.54 -5.72
N ASP A 206 -2.94 -3.30 -5.39
CA ASP A 206 -4.00 -3.11 -6.39
C ASP A 206 -3.90 -1.73 -7.07
N GLY A 207 -2.84 -0.97 -6.82
CA GLY A 207 -2.66 0.40 -7.29
C GLY A 207 -3.58 1.42 -6.60
N LEU A 208 -4.37 0.98 -5.62
CA LEU A 208 -5.38 1.80 -4.96
C LEU A 208 -4.75 2.83 -4.03
N ALA A 209 -5.19 4.09 -4.16
CA ALA A 209 -4.69 5.20 -3.36
C ALA A 209 -5.08 5.14 -1.88
N GLN A 210 -6.05 4.29 -1.54
CA GLN A 210 -6.50 4.01 -0.19
C GLN A 210 -6.93 2.55 -0.10
N GLY A 211 -6.81 1.95 1.09
CA GLY A 211 -7.19 0.56 1.29
C GLY A 211 -6.79 0.02 2.64
N MET A 212 -6.97 -1.30 2.79
CA MET A 212 -6.58 -2.06 3.97
C MET A 212 -5.49 -3.08 3.58
N LEU A 213 -4.40 -3.08 4.33
CA LEU A 213 -3.29 -4.02 4.13
C LEU A 213 -3.29 -5.07 5.23
N PRO A 214 -3.50 -6.37 4.92
CA PRO A 214 -3.42 -7.41 5.93
C PRO A 214 -1.97 -7.55 6.41
N LEU A 215 -1.79 -7.55 7.72
CA LEU A 215 -0.50 -7.73 8.37
C LEU A 215 -0.58 -8.98 9.27
N ARG A 216 0.43 -9.85 9.18
CA ARG A 216 0.58 -11.04 10.02
C ARG A 216 1.87 -10.92 10.82
N LEU A 217 1.76 -10.98 12.14
CA LEU A 217 2.90 -10.93 13.05
C LEU A 217 2.97 -12.21 13.85
N LYS A 218 4.17 -12.79 13.96
CA LYS A 218 4.45 -13.91 14.83
C LYS A 218 5.26 -13.42 16.02
N ALA A 219 4.77 -13.63 17.23
CA ALA A 219 5.52 -13.30 18.44
C ALA A 219 6.68 -14.27 18.62
N SER A 220 7.91 -13.75 18.59
CA SER A 220 9.12 -14.52 18.88
C SER A 220 9.55 -14.44 20.35
N GLU A 221 9.19 -13.37 21.05
CA GLU A 221 9.70 -13.10 22.40
C GLU A 221 8.59 -12.57 23.33
N PRO A 222 8.56 -13.02 24.61
CA PRO A 222 7.61 -12.52 25.60
C PRO A 222 7.94 -11.09 26.03
N GLY A 223 6.92 -10.33 26.43
CA GLY A 223 7.07 -8.95 26.89
C GLY A 223 6.34 -7.93 26.01
N ILE A 224 6.62 -6.64 26.21
CA ILE A 224 6.00 -5.56 25.44
C ILE A 224 6.85 -5.29 24.20
N ASN A 225 6.36 -5.73 23.04
CA ASN A 225 7.02 -5.52 21.76
C ASN A 225 6.46 -4.27 21.08
N LYS A 226 7.35 -3.34 20.72
CA LYS A 226 7.01 -2.14 19.94
C LYS A 226 7.54 -2.27 18.52
N TYR A 227 6.69 -1.98 17.55
CA TYR A 227 6.97 -2.04 16.12
C TYR A 227 6.78 -0.66 15.50
N GLU A 228 7.79 -0.16 14.80
CA GLU A 228 7.65 0.98 13.89
C GLU A 228 7.17 0.49 12.53
N ILE A 229 6.11 1.11 12.02
CA ILE A 229 5.49 0.77 10.75
C ILE A 229 5.57 2.00 9.86
N ARG A 230 6.12 1.81 8.66
CA ARG A 230 6.16 2.83 7.60
C ARG A 230 5.73 2.22 6.29
N LEU A 231 4.96 2.97 5.51
CA LEU A 231 4.54 2.59 4.17
C LEU A 231 5.41 3.30 3.14
N MET A 232 5.74 2.63 2.05
CA MET A 232 6.37 3.23 0.88
C MET A 232 5.45 3.08 -0.32
N ASP A 233 5.18 4.18 -1.02
CA ASP A 233 4.37 4.16 -2.24
C ASP A 233 5.20 3.74 -3.47
N GLN A 234 4.55 3.68 -4.64
CA GLN A 234 5.23 3.33 -5.89
C GLN A 234 6.30 4.35 -6.32
N GLN A 235 6.17 5.62 -5.92
CA GLN A 235 7.15 6.67 -6.19
C GLN A 235 8.33 6.65 -5.19
N GLY A 236 8.33 5.74 -4.21
CA GLY A 236 9.40 5.60 -3.22
C GLY A 236 9.28 6.58 -2.05
N ARG A 237 8.13 7.25 -1.87
CA ARG A 237 7.90 8.15 -0.75
C ARG A 237 7.43 7.38 0.47
N MET A 238 7.92 7.80 1.62
CA MET A 238 7.65 7.15 2.90
C MET A 238 6.52 7.84 3.65
N SER A 239 5.70 7.07 4.34
CA SER A 239 4.74 7.58 5.31
C SER A 239 5.44 8.11 6.55
N GLU A 240 4.67 8.85 7.35
CA GLU A 240 4.95 9.04 8.77
C GLU A 240 5.02 7.68 9.49
N THR A 241 5.77 7.64 10.58
CA THR A 241 5.97 6.43 11.37
C THR A 241 4.78 6.21 12.30
N ALA A 242 4.11 5.06 12.17
CA ALA A 242 3.16 4.58 13.17
C ALA A 242 3.84 3.60 14.12
N VAL A 243 3.45 3.62 15.40
CA VAL A 243 4.00 2.70 16.41
C VAL A 243 2.91 1.74 16.87
N LEU A 244 3.11 0.45 16.63
CA LEU A 244 2.28 -0.62 17.15
C LEU A 244 2.91 -1.18 18.43
N THR A 245 2.12 -1.30 19.50
CA THR A 245 2.55 -1.95 20.74
C THR A 245 1.74 -3.22 20.95
N VAL A 246 2.42 -4.35 21.12
CA VAL A 246 1.79 -5.66 21.39
C VAL A 246 2.40 -6.27 22.65
N GLN A 247 1.54 -6.66 23.58
CA GLN A 247 1.94 -7.41 24.77
C GLN A 247 1.95 -8.92 24.44
N VAL A 248 3.13 -9.52 24.48
CA VAL A 248 3.31 -10.95 24.27
C VAL A 248 3.34 -11.65 25.62
N GLU A 249 2.34 -12.48 25.88
CA GLU A 249 2.30 -13.33 27.07
C GLU A 249 3.17 -14.57 26.81
N GLY A 250 4.15 -14.79 27.69
CA GLY A 250 4.93 -16.02 27.69
C GLY A 250 3.98 -17.20 27.88
N ARG A 251 4.06 -18.20 27.00
CA ARG A 251 3.28 -19.43 27.15
C ARG A 251 3.70 -20.05 28.47
N ARG A 252 2.90 -19.87 29.53
CA ARG A 252 3.04 -20.67 30.74
C ARG A 252 2.85 -22.09 30.25
N SER A 253 3.93 -22.86 30.20
CA SER A 253 3.89 -24.26 29.84
C SER A 253 2.92 -24.92 30.80
N SER A 254 1.68 -25.09 30.37
CA SER A 254 0.57 -25.67 31.13
C SER A 254 0.75 -27.18 31.34
N GLY A 255 1.99 -27.64 31.45
CA GLY A 255 2.38 -29.04 31.30
C GLY A 255 3.57 -29.46 32.17
N ALA A 256 3.89 -28.71 33.22
CA ALA A 256 4.78 -29.19 34.28
C ALA A 256 4.03 -29.54 35.58
N GLU A 257 2.71 -29.77 35.48
CA GLU A 257 1.84 -30.03 36.62
C GLU A 257 0.87 -31.18 36.31
N ALA A 258 1.41 -32.37 36.03
CA ALA A 258 0.77 -33.68 36.20
C ALA A 258 1.73 -34.82 35.79
N SER A 259 2.88 -34.93 36.46
CA SER A 259 3.68 -36.17 36.50
C SER A 259 4.34 -36.33 37.87
N ARG A 260 3.68 -35.85 38.93
CA ARG A 260 3.93 -36.35 40.29
C ARG A 260 2.95 -37.49 40.49
N GLY A 261 3.51 -38.68 40.63
CA GLY A 261 2.80 -39.94 40.43
C GLY A 261 1.66 -40.17 41.41
N ASP A 262 0.53 -40.55 40.86
CA ASP A 262 -0.36 -41.51 41.50
C ASP A 262 0.00 -42.89 40.96
N ALA A 263 0.52 -43.73 41.85
CA ALA A 263 0.72 -45.15 41.61
C ALA A 263 -0.63 -45.83 41.32
N PRO A 264 -0.69 -46.83 40.43
CA PRO A 264 -1.90 -47.61 40.24
C PRO A 264 -2.15 -48.47 41.50
N SER A 265 -3.09 -48.05 42.35
CA SER A 265 -3.75 -48.92 43.30
C SER A 265 -4.81 -49.73 42.55
N TYR A 266 -4.57 -51.02 42.38
CA TYR A 266 -5.58 -51.99 41.96
C TYR A 266 -6.67 -52.07 43.04
N GLY A 267 -7.91 -51.75 42.69
CA GLY A 267 -9.03 -52.00 43.59
C GLY A 267 -10.39 -51.58 43.07
N GLY A 268 -11.14 -52.56 42.56
CA GLY A 268 -12.59 -52.65 42.81
C GLY A 268 -13.51 -51.88 41.87
N ALA A 269 -14.24 -52.66 41.07
CA ALA A 269 -15.41 -52.22 40.33
C ALA A 269 -16.53 -51.70 41.24
N THR A 270 -17.17 -50.59 40.84
CA THR A 270 -18.63 -50.43 40.95
C THR A 270 -19.15 -49.46 39.89
N GLU A 271 -20.21 -49.91 39.21
CA GLU A 271 -21.05 -49.19 38.26
C GLU A 271 -21.74 -47.96 38.87
N GLY A 272 -21.95 -46.96 38.00
CA GLY A 272 -23.13 -46.10 38.05
C GLY A 272 -22.89 -44.66 38.53
N ALA A 273 -22.79 -43.72 37.57
CA ALA A 273 -23.59 -42.47 37.53
C ALA A 273 -23.05 -41.47 36.48
N ARG A 274 -23.86 -41.17 35.46
CA ARG A 274 -23.94 -39.85 34.78
C ARG A 274 -24.64 -38.87 35.74
N PRO A 275 -24.38 -37.53 35.74
CA PRO A 275 -24.46 -36.59 34.60
C PRO A 275 -23.31 -35.53 34.66
N ALA A 276 -23.18 -34.41 33.94
CA ALA A 276 -24.09 -33.52 33.24
C ALA A 276 -23.34 -32.66 32.19
N SER A 277 -24.10 -32.24 31.18
CA SER A 277 -23.78 -31.27 30.14
C SER A 277 -23.26 -29.92 30.70
N GLY A 278 -21.98 -29.61 30.45
CA GLY A 278 -21.37 -28.31 30.68
C GLY A 278 -21.54 -27.37 29.48
N SER A 279 -22.28 -26.28 29.68
CA SER A 279 -22.62 -25.22 28.74
C SER A 279 -21.41 -24.51 28.13
N GLY A 280 -21.46 -24.30 26.81
CA GLY A 280 -20.49 -23.54 26.04
C GLY A 280 -20.43 -22.06 26.45
N GLY A 281 -19.27 -21.67 26.99
CA GLY A 281 -18.90 -20.26 27.19
C GLY A 281 -18.58 -19.61 25.84
N ARG A 282 -19.52 -18.82 25.35
CA ARG A 282 -19.36 -17.98 24.15
C ARG A 282 -18.60 -16.72 24.60
N SER A 283 -17.28 -16.69 24.37
CA SER A 283 -16.45 -15.51 24.62
C SER A 283 -16.75 -14.44 23.56
N GLU A 284 -17.58 -13.49 23.94
CA GLU A 284 -17.86 -12.26 23.20
C GLU A 284 -16.62 -11.36 23.26
N TRP A 285 -15.76 -11.44 22.25
CA TRP A 285 -14.61 -10.55 22.10
C TRP A 285 -15.07 -9.21 21.54
N ARG A 286 -15.21 -8.20 22.41
CA ARG A 286 -15.33 -6.80 21.99
C ARG A 286 -13.96 -6.27 21.58
N SER A 287 -13.74 -6.15 20.27
CA SER A 287 -12.67 -5.37 19.68
C SER A 287 -12.84 -3.89 20.05
N ARG A 288 -12.08 -3.41 21.05
CA ARG A 288 -11.88 -1.97 21.25
C ARG A 288 -10.89 -1.50 20.19
N GLY A 289 -11.39 -0.83 19.15
CA GLY A 289 -10.55 -0.08 18.22
C GLY A 289 -9.70 0.91 19.02
N ILE A 290 -8.39 0.89 18.78
CA ILE A 290 -7.47 1.87 19.35
C ILE A 290 -7.61 3.12 18.49
N ASP A 291 -8.22 4.16 19.06
CA ASP A 291 -8.32 5.47 18.41
C ASP A 291 -6.94 6.13 18.42
N LEU A 292 -6.33 6.26 17.24
CA LEU A 292 -4.99 6.85 17.05
C LEU A 292 -5.02 8.37 16.90
N SER A 293 -6.18 9.02 17.09
CA SER A 293 -6.29 10.49 17.02
C SER A 293 -5.49 11.24 18.10
N GLU A 294 -4.97 10.54 19.12
CA GLU A 294 -4.14 11.13 20.19
C GLU A 294 -2.62 10.87 20.09
N VAL A 295 -2.11 10.18 19.05
CA VAL A 295 -0.65 10.05 18.89
C VAL A 295 -0.09 11.35 18.32
N GLY A 296 0.18 12.28 19.24
CA GLY A 296 0.77 13.58 18.97
C GLY A 296 2.07 13.46 18.17
N ALA A 297 2.12 14.23 17.08
CA ALA A 297 3.35 14.56 16.38
C ALA A 297 4.35 15.15 17.39
N LYS A 298 5.38 14.37 17.74
CA LYS A 298 6.55 14.90 18.43
C LYS A 298 7.47 15.50 17.35
N PRO A 299 7.89 16.77 17.48
CA PRO A 299 8.70 17.46 16.48
C PRO A 299 10.08 16.83 16.28
#